data_AF-A0A7Z9ZEH1-F1
#
_entry.id   AF-A0A7Z9ZEH1-F1
#
_cell.length_a   1.000
_cell.length_b   1.000
_cell.length_c   1.000
_cell.angle_alpha   90.00
_cell.angle_beta   90.00
_cell.angle_gamma   90.00
#
_symmetry.space_group_name_H-M   'P 1'
#
loop_
_entity.id
_entity.type
_entity.pdbx_description
1 polymer ?
#
loop_
_entity_poly.entity_id
_entity_poly.type
_entity_poly.pdbx_seq_one_letter_code
_entity_poly.pdbx_strand_id
1 'polypeptide(L)' 'MIVAGITISEILDDLRVAEEVLRRFERRYWITSEQFYELYTQGLLDDGEHGEDFSEWAGFYKLKLRREAALRSCS' A
#
# COMPACT_ATOMS: atom_id res chain seq x y z
N MET A 1 26.99 11.87 -11.83
CA MET A 1 26.45 11.79 -10.47
C MET A 1 24.95 12.07 -10.58
N ILE A 2 24.11 11.04 -10.63
CA ILE A 2 22.66 11.24 -10.68
C ILE A 2 22.21 11.55 -9.26
N VAL A 3 21.59 12.71 -9.07
CA VAL A 3 20.88 13.03 -7.83
C VAL A 3 19.78 11.98 -7.71
N ALA A 4 19.89 11.07 -6.75
CA ALA A 4 18.89 10.04 -6.49
C ALA A 4 17.65 10.66 -5.84
N GLY A 5 17.00 11.58 -6.55
CA GLY A 5 15.66 12.02 -6.26
C GLY A 5 14.72 11.11 -7.03
N ILE A 6 13.82 10.44 -6.31
CA ILE A 6 12.72 9.71 -6.94
C ILE A 6 11.97 10.66 -7.87
N THR A 7 11.85 10.28 -9.13
CA THR A 7 11.17 11.06 -10.17
C THR A 7 9.66 10.90 -10.06
N ILE A 8 8.89 11.87 -10.54
CA ILE A 8 7.41 11.79 -10.55
C ILE A 8 6.94 10.53 -11.28
N SER A 9 7.60 10.12 -12.37
CA SER A 9 7.27 8.90 -13.09
C SER A 9 7.45 7.63 -12.24
N GLU A 10 8.52 7.55 -11.45
CA GLU A 10 8.73 6.43 -10.51
C GLU A 10 7.70 6.44 -9.38
N ILE A 11 7.30 7.62 -8.87
CA ILE A 11 6.22 7.73 -7.87
C ILE A 11 4.91 7.19 -8.45
N LEU A 12 4.57 7.56 -9.67
CA LEU A 12 3.34 7.13 -10.33
C LEU A 12 3.36 5.64 -10.64
N ASP A 13 4.50 5.07 -11.05
CA ASP A 13 4.61 3.64 -11.29
C ASP A 13 4.51 2.83 -9.99
N ASP A 14 5.20 3.25 -8.93
CA ASP A 14 5.08 2.67 -7.59
C ASP A 14 3.63 2.71 -7.07
N LEU A 15 2.94 3.84 -7.28
CA LEU A 15 1.51 3.98 -6.92
C LEU A 15 0.64 3.01 -7.71
N ARG A 16 0.86 2.89 -9.03
CA ARG A 16 0.11 1.97 -9.88
C ARG A 16 0.26 0.53 -9.42
N VAL A 17 1.49 0.09 -9.12
CA VAL A 17 1.79 -1.25 -8.62
C VAL A 17 1.13 -1.48 -7.25
N ALA A 18 1.29 -0.52 -6.32
CA ALA A 18 0.67 -0.62 -5.01
C ALA A 18 -0.85 -0.74 -5.10
N GLU A 19 -1.50 0.09 -5.92
CA GLU A 19 -2.95 0.01 -6.10
C GLU A 19 -3.43 -1.30 -6.74
N GLU A 20 -2.67 -1.88 -7.65
CA GLU A 20 -3.03 -3.17 -8.25
C GLU A 20 -3.05 -4.28 -7.20
N VAL A 21 -2.05 -4.30 -6.32
CA VAL A 21 -2.00 -5.24 -5.19
C VAL A 21 -3.18 -4.96 -4.26
N LEU A 22 -3.38 -3.73 -3.82
CA LEU A 22 -4.49 -3.37 -2.93
C LEU A 22 -5.86 -3.81 -3.50
N ARG A 23 -6.14 -3.54 -4.78
CA ARG A 23 -7.38 -3.98 -5.45
C ARG A 23 -7.53 -5.50 -5.49
N ARG A 24 -6.45 -6.27 -5.57
CA ARG A 24 -6.50 -7.73 -5.48
C ARG A 24 -6.99 -8.18 -4.11
N PHE A 25 -6.50 -7.55 -3.05
CA PHE A 25 -6.95 -7.83 -1.68
C PHE A 25 -8.41 -7.41 -1.47
N GLU A 26 -8.81 -6.22 -1.93
CA GLU A 26 -10.20 -5.77 -1.83
C GLU A 26 -11.18 -6.73 -2.50
N ARG A 27 -10.84 -7.26 -3.69
CA ARG A 27 -11.66 -8.28 -4.37
C ARG A 27 -11.66 -9.64 -3.67
N ARG A 28 -10.53 -10.02 -3.03
CA ARG A 28 -10.40 -11.30 -2.35
C ARG A 28 -11.19 -11.33 -1.04
N TYR A 29 -11.12 -10.24 -0.27
CA TYR A 29 -11.70 -10.16 1.07
C TYR A 29 -13.00 -9.35 1.15
N TRP A 30 -13.41 -8.69 0.05
CA TRP A 30 -14.62 -7.84 0.00
C TRP A 30 -14.64 -6.70 1.03
N ILE A 31 -13.47 -6.21 1.41
CA ILE A 31 -13.26 -5.13 2.39
C ILE A 31 -12.42 -4.04 1.70
N THR A 32 -12.70 -2.77 1.96
CA THR A 32 -11.90 -1.67 1.40
C THR A 32 -10.51 -1.62 2.05
N SER A 33 -9.50 -1.12 1.33
CA SER A 33 -8.14 -1.00 1.90
C SER A 33 -8.10 -0.13 3.17
N GLU A 34 -9.03 0.82 3.32
CA GLU A 34 -9.14 1.65 4.53
C GLU A 34 -9.63 0.85 5.74
N GLN A 35 -10.74 0.11 5.58
CA GLN A 35 -11.26 -0.77 6.63
C GLN A 35 -10.27 -1.88 6.96
N PHE A 36 -9.60 -2.42 5.95
CA PHE A 36 -8.54 -3.41 6.12
C PHE A 36 -7.38 -2.84 6.92
N TYR A 37 -6.98 -1.59 6.66
CA TYR A 37 -5.94 -0.91 7.44
C TYR A 37 -6.33 -0.74 8.90
N GLU A 38 -7.58 -0.32 9.15
CA GLU A 38 -8.10 -0.17 10.50
C GLU A 38 -8.02 -1.49 11.28
N LEU A 39 -8.52 -2.58 10.70
CA LEU A 39 -8.47 -3.91 11.32
C LEU A 39 -7.02 -4.40 11.51
N TYR A 40 -6.14 -4.13 10.54
CA TYR A 40 -4.70 -4.44 10.63
C TYR A 40 -4.05 -3.73 11.82
N THR A 41 -4.30 -2.42 11.98
CA THR A 41 -3.71 -1.62 13.06
C THR A 41 -4.21 -2.02 14.44
N GLN A 42 -5.40 -2.61 14.53
CA GLN A 42 -5.98 -3.13 15.77
C GLN A 42 -5.50 -4.56 16.08
N GLY A 43 -4.75 -5.20 15.17
CA GLY A 43 -4.33 -6.60 15.31
C GLY A 43 -5.48 -7.60 15.16
N LEU A 44 -6.59 -7.19 14.54
CA LEU A 44 -7.82 -7.99 14.40
C LEU A 44 -7.88 -8.81 13.11
N LEU A 45 -6.91 -8.63 12.20
CA LEU A 45 -6.84 -9.40 10.96
C LEU A 45 -6.15 -10.75 11.12
N ASP A 46 -5.23 -10.89 12.07
CA ASP A 46 -4.39 -12.08 12.16
C ASP A 46 -5.05 -13.14 13.06
N ASP A 47 -5.78 -14.06 12.43
CA ASP A 47 -6.28 -15.30 13.03
C ASP A 47 -5.30 -16.48 12.84
N GLY A 48 -4.12 -16.23 12.26
CA GLY A 48 -3.04 -17.19 12.06
C GLY A 48 -3.09 -17.96 10.72
N GLU A 49 -4.16 -17.82 9.92
CA GLU A 49 -4.27 -18.55 8.64
C GLU A 49 -3.76 -17.73 7.43
N HIS A 50 -3.72 -16.41 7.55
CA HIS A 50 -3.45 -15.49 6.43
C HIS A 50 -2.46 -14.34 6.75
N GLY A 51 -1.71 -14.44 7.86
CA GLY A 51 -0.81 -13.37 8.32
C GLY A 51 0.28 -12.92 7.34
N GLU A 52 0.78 -13.83 6.47
CA GLU A 52 1.77 -13.49 5.43
C GLU A 52 1.16 -12.62 4.32
N ASP A 53 -0.03 -12.99 3.84
CA ASP A 53 -0.81 -12.23 2.84
C ASP A 53 -1.11 -10.80 3.37
N PHE A 54 -1.43 -10.66 4.67
CA PHE A 54 -1.72 -9.37 5.30
C PHE A 54 -0.49 -8.49 5.48
N SER A 55 0.67 -9.10 5.74
CA SER A 55 1.94 -8.39 5.85
C SER A 55 2.39 -7.81 4.51
N GLU A 56 2.20 -8.56 3.41
CA GLU A 56 2.43 -8.07 2.05
C GLU A 56 1.53 -6.86 1.75
N TRP A 57 0.23 -7.01 1.95
CA TRP A 57 -0.75 -5.94 1.75
C TRP A 57 -0.38 -4.67 2.53
N ALA A 58 -0.02 -4.80 3.81
CA ALA A 58 0.34 -3.67 4.67
C ALA A 58 1.60 -2.95 4.17
N GLY A 59 2.54 -3.68 3.58
CA GLY A 59 3.71 -3.11 2.92
C GLY A 59 3.33 -2.20 1.75
N PHE A 60 2.48 -2.69 0.85
CA PHE A 60 2.01 -1.93 -0.31
C PHE A 60 1.13 -0.74 0.09
N TYR A 61 0.28 -0.89 1.11
CA TYR A 61 -0.53 0.21 1.61
C TYR A 61 0.33 1.35 2.18
N LYS A 62 1.35 1.01 2.98
CA LYS A 62 2.31 2.00 3.51
C LYS A 62 3.14 2.63 2.39
N LEU A 63 3.52 1.86 1.36
CA LEU A 63 4.22 2.39 0.19
C LEU A 63 3.36 3.43 -0.52
N LYS A 64 2.08 3.12 -0.79
CA LYS A 64 1.12 4.06 -1.39
C LYS A 64 1.07 5.37 -0.62
N LEU A 65 0.87 5.33 0.71
CA LEU A 65 0.82 6.53 1.55
C LEU A 65 2.10 7.37 1.45
N ARG A 66 3.28 6.74 1.46
CA ARG A 66 4.57 7.43 1.32
C ARG A 66 4.72 8.09 -0.05
N ARG A 67 4.29 7.43 -1.12
CA ARG A 67 4.37 7.94 -2.50
C ARG A 67 3.37 9.06 -2.76
N GLU A 68 2.15 8.96 -2.24
CA GLU A 68 1.20 10.08 -2.27
C GLU A 68 1.72 11.30 -1.53
N ALA A 69 2.33 11.12 -0.34
CA ALA A 69 2.93 12.22 0.40
C ALA A 69 4.11 12.86 -0.36
N ALA A 70 4.95 12.04 -1.00
CA ALA A 70 6.02 12.53 -1.86
C ALA A 70 5.47 13.31 -3.07
N LEU A 71 4.43 12.80 -3.72
CA LEU A 71 3.77 13.47 -4.85
C LEU A 71 3.21 14.84 -4.45
N ARG A 72 2.52 14.92 -3.31
CA ARG A 72 1.99 16.18 -2.77
C ARG A 72 3.10 17.18 -2.43
N SER A 73 4.28 16.69 -2.03
CA SER A 73 5.44 17.53 -1.70
C SER A 73 6.20 18.02 -2.94
N CYS A 74 6.00 17.37 -4.08
CA CYS A 74 6.56 17.78 -5.38
C CYS A 74 5.62 18.70 -6.20
N SER A 75 4.40 18.93 -5.71
CA SER A 75 3.35 19.75 -6.32
C SER A 75 3.32 21.18 -5.75
#